data_AF-X1LJN4-F1
#
_entry.id   AF-X1LJN4-F1
#
_cell.length_a   1.000
_cell.length_b   1.000
_cell.length_c   1.000
_cell.angle_alpha   90.00
_cell.angle_beta   90.00
_cell.angle_gamma   90.00
#
_symmetry.space_group_name_H-M   'P 1'
#
loop_
_entity.id
_entity.type
_entity.pdbx_description
1 polymer ?
#
loop_
_entity_poly.entity_id
_entity_poly.type
_entity_poly.pdbx_seq_one_letter_code
_entity_poly.pdbx_strand_id
1 'polypeptide(L)'
;DVLVLIEKLILIVEPQLILILKLKLLVGTFFIYNETDDEKARYMSFEEIKKIGTDCGGYAYLYERLSESLGFEATTRKWEGLEGVFPGHRWAVIWDDQHYCRIDMLYVNCYEIERENNLLSLNSRENLKIKKI
;
A
#
# COMPACT_ATOMS: atom_id res chain seq x y z
N ASP A 1 22.21 -18.56 -20.18
CA ASP A 1 21.95 -17.18 -20.60
C ASP A 1 21.46 -16.40 -19.39
N VAL A 2 22.28 -15.47 -18.89
CA VAL A 2 22.02 -14.72 -17.65
C VAL A 2 20.85 -13.75 -17.84
N LEU A 3 20.64 -13.24 -19.06
CA LEU A 3 19.50 -12.38 -19.36
C LEU A 3 18.17 -13.12 -19.27
N VAL A 4 18.10 -14.35 -19.80
CA VAL A 4 16.89 -15.20 -19.68
C VAL A 4 16.60 -15.57 -18.22
N LEU A 5 17.64 -15.71 -17.40
CA LEU A 5 17.49 -15.96 -15.96
C LEU A 5 17.00 -14.72 -15.21
N ILE A 6 17.45 -13.52 -15.60
CA ILE A 6 16.98 -12.24 -15.06
C ILE A 6 15.54 -11.95 -15.50
N GLU A 7 15.18 -12.18 -16.76
CA GLU A 7 13.81 -12.03 -17.25
C GLU A 7 12.86 -13.05 -16.61
N LYS A 8 13.31 -14.28 -16.40
CA LYS A 8 12.56 -15.29 -15.64
C LYS A 8 12.46 -14.94 -14.16
N LEU A 9 13.51 -14.38 -13.54
CA LEU A 9 13.46 -13.88 -12.17
C LEU A 9 12.52 -12.69 -12.04
N ILE A 10 12.46 -11.80 -13.03
CA ILE A 10 11.49 -10.69 -13.12
C ILE A 10 10.05 -11.22 -13.33
N LEU A 11 9.89 -12.39 -13.94
CA LEU A 11 8.61 -13.10 -14.05
C LEU A 11 8.26 -13.96 -12.82
N ILE A 12 9.24 -14.27 -11.97
CA ILE A 12 9.08 -15.00 -10.70
C ILE A 12 8.86 -14.02 -9.53
N VAL A 13 9.38 -12.80 -9.63
CA VAL A 13 8.98 -11.70 -8.74
C VAL A 13 7.61 -11.25 -9.19
N GLU A 14 6.61 -11.55 -8.37
CA GLU A 14 5.21 -11.37 -8.68
C GLU A 14 4.92 -9.96 -9.23
N PRO A 15 4.12 -9.83 -10.30
CA PRO A 15 3.83 -8.56 -10.96
C PRO A 15 3.42 -7.44 -9.99
N GLN A 16 2.76 -7.82 -8.89
CA GLN A 16 2.39 -6.93 -7.79
C GLN A 16 3.59 -6.27 -7.12
N LEU A 17 4.60 -7.05 -6.73
CA LEU A 17 5.75 -6.53 -5.99
C LEU A 17 6.52 -5.55 -6.84
N ILE A 18 6.68 -5.85 -8.14
CA ILE A 18 7.32 -4.93 -9.09
C ILE A 18 6.51 -3.64 -9.20
N LEU A 19 5.19 -3.73 -9.31
CA LEU A 19 4.33 -2.56 -9.43
C LEU A 19 4.38 -1.68 -8.18
N ILE A 20 4.31 -2.29 -7.00
CA ILE A 20 4.34 -1.59 -5.72
C ILE A 20 5.71 -0.93 -5.51
N LEU A 21 6.80 -1.60 -5.88
CA LEU A 21 8.12 -1.01 -5.86
C LEU A 21 8.23 0.17 -6.84
N LYS A 22 7.61 0.08 -8.03
CA LYS A 22 7.52 1.21 -8.96
C LYS A 22 6.73 2.38 -8.38
N LEU A 23 5.59 2.12 -7.72
CA LEU A 23 4.79 3.17 -7.05
C LEU A 23 5.60 3.86 -5.95
N LYS A 24 6.28 3.08 -5.10
CA LYS A 24 7.18 3.62 -4.07
C LYS A 24 8.29 4.47 -4.68
N LEU A 25 8.96 3.97 -5.73
CA LEU A 25 10.05 4.70 -6.40
C LEU A 25 9.53 6.01 -7.01
N LEU A 26 8.37 5.96 -7.67
CA LEU A 26 7.71 7.14 -8.24
C LEU A 26 7.45 8.19 -7.16
N VAL A 27 6.75 7.82 -6.07
CA VAL A 27 6.45 8.74 -4.96
C VAL A 27 7.74 9.26 -4.31
N GLY A 28 8.77 8.44 -4.18
CA GLY A 28 10.07 8.84 -3.66
C GLY A 28 10.74 9.98 -4.45
N THR A 29 10.42 10.17 -5.74
CA THR A 29 11.00 11.27 -6.54
C THR A 29 10.41 12.64 -6.25
N PHE A 30 9.24 12.71 -5.61
CA PHE A 30 8.54 13.97 -5.31
C PHE A 30 7.99 14.02 -3.89
N PHE A 31 8.46 13.14 -3.00
CA PHE A 31 7.99 13.09 -1.63
C PHE A 31 8.28 14.40 -0.89
N ILE A 32 7.23 15.02 -0.38
CA ILE A 32 7.25 16.26 0.41
C ILE A 32 6.25 16.04 1.54
N TYR A 33 6.74 15.94 2.77
CA TYR A 33 5.85 15.88 3.92
C TYR A 33 5.23 17.26 4.17
N ASN A 34 3.91 17.32 4.29
CA ASN A 34 3.18 18.51 4.66
C ASN A 34 1.93 18.15 5.48
N GLU A 35 1.80 18.68 6.68
CA GLU A 35 0.62 18.44 7.51
C GLU A 35 -0.64 18.90 6.77
N THR A 36 -1.59 17.97 6.62
CA THR A 36 -2.77 18.19 5.79
C THR A 36 -3.98 17.70 6.55
N ASP A 37 -5.05 18.50 6.56
CA ASP A 37 -6.34 18.06 7.06
C ASP A 37 -6.78 16.77 6.33
N ASP A 38 -7.32 15.80 7.08
CA ASP A 38 -7.71 14.47 6.58
C ASP A 38 -8.74 14.56 5.42
N GLU A 39 -9.71 15.48 5.52
CA GLU A 39 -10.73 15.67 4.48
C GLU A 39 -10.08 16.21 3.21
N LYS A 40 -9.20 17.21 3.34
CA LYS A 40 -8.44 17.73 2.20
C LYS A 40 -7.55 16.65 1.59
N ALA A 41 -6.75 15.96 2.40
CA ALA A 41 -5.78 14.96 2.00
C ALA A 41 -6.41 13.84 1.15
N ARG A 42 -7.63 13.41 1.53
CA ARG A 42 -8.41 12.40 0.82
C ARG A 42 -8.71 12.77 -0.63
N TYR A 43 -8.93 14.05 -0.92
CA TYR A 43 -9.37 14.52 -2.23
C TYR A 43 -8.26 15.21 -3.04
N MET A 44 -7.06 15.40 -2.50
CA MET A 44 -5.93 15.97 -3.24
C MET A 44 -5.63 15.15 -4.50
N SER A 45 -5.42 15.83 -5.62
CA SER A 45 -4.97 15.22 -6.87
C SER A 45 -3.48 14.81 -6.82
N PHE A 46 -3.06 13.97 -7.77
CA PHE A 46 -1.65 13.60 -7.92
C PHE A 46 -0.74 14.83 -8.10
N GLU A 47 -1.14 15.78 -8.95
CA GLU A 47 -0.35 16.99 -9.20
C GLU A 47 -0.28 17.93 -7.99
N GLU A 48 -1.35 18.00 -7.17
CA GLU A 48 -1.30 18.74 -5.91
C GLU A 48 -0.34 18.09 -4.93
N ILE A 49 -0.44 16.78 -4.70
CA ILE A 49 0.46 16.05 -3.79
C ILE A 49 1.92 16.20 -4.24
N LYS A 50 2.18 16.08 -5.55
CA LYS A 50 3.51 16.24 -6.13
C LYS A 50 4.08 17.66 -5.94
N LYS A 51 3.22 18.69 -5.96
CA LYS A 51 3.64 20.09 -5.88
C LYS A 51 3.78 20.61 -4.46
N ILE A 52 2.82 20.31 -3.58
CA ILE A 52 2.74 20.90 -2.23
C ILE A 52 2.97 19.90 -1.10
N GLY A 53 3.09 18.61 -1.41
CA GLY A 53 3.22 17.57 -0.39
C GLY A 53 1.92 17.28 0.36
N THR A 54 1.96 16.25 1.19
CA THR A 54 0.87 15.88 2.11
C THR A 54 1.43 15.01 3.25
N ASP A 55 0.59 14.54 4.15
CA ASP A 55 0.99 13.70 5.28
C ASP A 55 0.71 12.21 5.00
N CYS A 56 0.74 11.38 6.06
CA CYS A 56 0.46 9.96 5.93
C CYS A 56 -0.91 9.66 5.30
N GLY A 57 -1.91 10.52 5.52
CA GLY A 57 -3.25 10.38 4.95
C GLY A 57 -3.25 10.57 3.45
N GLY A 58 -2.72 11.69 2.98
CA GLY A 58 -2.74 11.98 1.53
C GLY A 58 -1.91 11.00 0.71
N TYR A 59 -0.78 10.53 1.25
CA TYR A 59 0.00 9.48 0.59
C TYR A 59 -0.72 8.13 0.59
N ALA A 60 -1.38 7.74 1.67
CA ALA A 60 -2.18 6.52 1.70
C ALA A 60 -3.33 6.55 0.67
N TYR A 61 -4.09 7.65 0.61
CA TYR A 61 -5.16 7.82 -0.37
C TYR A 61 -4.65 7.90 -1.82
N LEU A 62 -3.44 8.42 -2.03
CA LEU A 62 -2.80 8.37 -3.35
C LEU A 62 -2.51 6.92 -3.76
N TYR A 63 -1.88 6.13 -2.88
CA TYR A 63 -1.57 4.73 -3.18
C TYR A 63 -2.84 3.91 -3.42
N GLU A 64 -3.89 4.07 -2.62
CA GLU A 64 -5.18 3.43 -2.82
C GLU A 64 -5.73 3.69 -4.23
N ARG A 65 -5.86 4.96 -4.63
CA ARG A 65 -6.41 5.33 -5.95
C ARG A 65 -5.54 4.86 -7.12
N LEU A 66 -4.21 4.94 -6.99
CA LEU A 66 -3.29 4.46 -8.03
C LEU A 66 -3.43 2.95 -8.20
N SER A 67 -3.49 2.20 -7.10
CA SER A 67 -3.65 0.74 -7.12
C SER A 67 -5.00 0.31 -7.69
N GLU A 68 -6.10 0.96 -7.29
CA GLU A 68 -7.43 0.73 -7.86
C GLU A 68 -7.45 0.99 -9.37
N SER A 69 -6.82 2.08 -9.83
CA SER A 69 -6.70 2.41 -11.26
C SER A 69 -5.89 1.39 -12.05
N LEU A 70 -5.05 0.61 -11.37
CA LEU A 70 -4.23 -0.46 -11.94
C LEU A 70 -4.92 -1.84 -11.83
N GLY A 71 -6.15 -1.89 -11.32
CA GLY A 71 -6.96 -3.11 -11.21
C GLY A 71 -6.72 -3.93 -9.94
N PHE A 72 -6.03 -3.36 -8.94
CA PHE A 72 -5.81 -4.01 -7.65
C PHE A 72 -6.90 -3.63 -6.67
N GLU A 73 -7.25 -4.53 -5.76
CA GLU A 73 -8.02 -4.16 -4.59
C GLU A 73 -7.11 -3.44 -3.59
N ALA A 74 -7.57 -2.29 -3.07
CA ALA A 74 -6.83 -1.51 -2.11
C ALA A 74 -7.76 -0.86 -1.07
N THR A 75 -7.22 -0.52 0.09
CA THR A 75 -7.88 0.35 1.05
C THR A 75 -6.90 1.15 1.88
N THR A 76 -7.32 2.33 2.34
CA THR A 76 -6.61 3.05 3.41
C THR A 76 -7.02 2.52 4.79
N ARG A 77 -6.03 2.21 5.63
CA ARG A 77 -6.21 1.89 7.05
C ARG A 77 -5.76 3.07 7.91
N LYS A 78 -6.38 3.21 9.07
CA LYS A 78 -6.05 4.22 10.07
C LYS A 78 -5.81 3.54 11.41
N TRP A 79 -4.75 3.94 12.08
CA TRP A 79 -4.59 3.79 13.51
C TRP A 79 -4.93 5.13 14.16
N GLU A 80 -5.91 5.16 15.07
CA GLU A 80 -6.39 6.40 15.70
C GLU A 80 -5.37 7.03 16.67
N GLY A 81 -4.25 6.35 16.94
CA GLY A 81 -3.27 6.82 17.92
C GLY A 81 -3.83 6.84 19.35
N LEU A 82 -3.12 7.50 20.25
CA LEU A 82 -3.60 7.83 21.59
C LEU A 82 -3.61 9.35 21.69
N GLU A 83 -4.78 9.93 21.95
CA GLU A 83 -4.95 11.38 22.02
C GLU A 83 -3.94 12.01 22.99
N GLY A 84 -3.20 13.03 22.51
CA GLY A 84 -2.16 13.72 23.28
C GLY A 84 -0.84 12.97 23.45
N VAL A 85 -0.71 11.73 22.93
CA VAL A 85 0.53 10.93 23.05
C VAL A 85 1.12 10.62 21.67
N PHE A 86 0.30 10.08 20.76
CA PHE A 86 0.72 9.76 19.40
C PHE A 86 -0.36 10.18 18.42
N PRO A 87 -0.02 10.98 17.40
CA PRO A 87 -0.98 11.30 16.34
C PRO A 87 -1.39 10.01 15.64
N GLY A 88 -2.65 9.98 15.17
CA GLY A 88 -3.11 8.90 14.32
C GLY A 88 -2.24 8.75 13.08
N HIS A 89 -2.19 7.54 12.53
CA HIS A 89 -1.38 7.22 11.36
C HIS A 89 -2.20 6.48 10.31
N ARG A 90 -1.95 6.78 9.03
CA ARG A 90 -2.63 6.16 7.89
C ARG A 90 -1.64 5.46 6.98
N TRP A 91 -2.06 4.34 6.40
CA TRP A 91 -1.30 3.61 5.40
C TRP A 91 -2.26 2.95 4.41
N ALA A 92 -1.79 2.74 3.18
CA ALA A 92 -2.52 1.95 2.20
C ALA A 92 -2.22 0.46 2.40
N VAL A 93 -3.21 -0.37 2.11
CA VAL A 93 -3.07 -1.81 2.01
C VAL A 93 -3.62 -2.22 0.65
N ILE A 94 -2.84 -2.96 -0.12
CA ILE A 94 -3.15 -3.42 -1.47
C ILE A 94 -3.06 -4.94 -1.46
N TRP A 95 -3.96 -5.66 -2.12
CA TRP A 95 -3.97 -7.12 -2.11
C TRP A 95 -4.37 -7.74 -3.46
N ASP A 96 -3.99 -9.01 -3.63
CA ASP A 96 -4.64 -9.95 -4.54
C ASP A 96 -5.11 -11.22 -3.79
N ASP A 97 -5.39 -12.26 -4.55
CA ASP A 97 -5.80 -13.58 -4.12
C ASP A 97 -4.79 -14.30 -3.22
N GLN A 98 -3.52 -13.87 -3.19
CA GLN A 98 -2.39 -14.57 -2.59
C GLN A 98 -1.56 -13.69 -1.65
N HIS A 99 -1.56 -12.37 -1.81
CA HIS A 99 -0.67 -11.44 -1.13
C HIS A 99 -1.39 -10.18 -0.67
N TYR A 100 -0.79 -9.53 0.32
CA TYR A 100 -1.08 -8.13 0.57
C TYR A 100 0.19 -7.35 0.90
N CYS A 101 0.19 -6.07 0.54
CA CYS A 101 1.26 -5.14 0.85
C CYS A 101 0.72 -3.94 1.61
N ARG A 102 1.35 -3.63 2.74
CA ARG A 102 1.21 -2.36 3.44
C ARG A 102 2.18 -1.34 2.83
N ILE A 103 1.64 -0.22 2.34
CA ILE A 103 2.42 0.92 1.88
C ILE A 103 2.22 2.10 2.83
N ASP A 104 3.32 2.56 3.41
CA ASP A 104 3.38 3.61 4.42
C ASP A 104 4.35 4.70 3.95
N MET A 105 3.82 5.77 3.34
CA MET A 105 4.56 6.88 2.74
C MET A 105 5.69 6.46 1.76
N LEU A 106 6.83 6.01 2.28
CA LEU A 106 8.01 5.53 1.55
C LEU A 106 8.38 4.07 1.86
N TYR A 107 7.75 3.46 2.85
CA TYR A 107 7.98 2.09 3.29
C TYR A 107 6.95 1.17 2.69
N VAL A 108 7.39 -0.01 2.26
CA VAL A 108 6.54 -1.07 1.73
C VAL A 108 6.90 -2.35 2.48
N ASN A 109 5.89 -3.05 2.99
CA ASN A 109 6.02 -4.39 3.53
C ASN A 109 4.96 -5.29 2.89
N CYS A 110 5.37 -6.40 2.29
CA CYS A 110 4.50 -7.38 1.66
C CYS A 110 4.47 -8.69 2.43
N TYR A 111 3.34 -9.39 2.34
CA TYR A 111 3.01 -10.56 3.13
C TYR A 111 2.22 -11.56 2.28
N GLU A 112 2.44 -12.85 2.52
CA GLU A 112 1.60 -13.93 1.96
C GLU A 112 0.31 -14.02 2.76
N ILE A 113 -0.81 -14.22 2.06
CA ILE A 113 -2.08 -14.61 2.66
C ILE A 113 -2.03 -16.12 2.88
N GLU A 114 -1.80 -16.56 4.12
CA GLU A 114 -1.96 -17.97 4.46
C GLU A 114 -3.47 -18.31 4.40
N ARG A 115 -3.91 -18.92 3.30
CA ARG A 115 -5.25 -19.53 3.22
C ARG A 115 -5.28 -20.74 4.17
N GLU A 116 -5.68 -20.52 5.43
CA GLU A 116 -6.11 -21.64 6.26
C GLU A 116 -7.35 -22.27 5.61
N ASN A 117 -7.27 -23.57 5.31
CA ASN A 117 -8.37 -24.39 4.78
C ASN A 117 -9.50 -24.54 5.82
N ASN A 118 -10.24 -23.47 6.10
CA ASN A 118 -11.55 -23.53 6.75
C ASN A 118 -12.59 -22.80 5.92
N LEU A 119 -13.21 -23.57 5.03
CA LEU A 119 -14.30 -23.25 4.11
C LEU A 119 -15.63 -22.84 4.77
N LEU A 120 -15.62 -22.22 5.96
CA LEU A 120 -16.84 -21.84 6.68
C LEU A 120 -16.68 -20.55 7.51
N SER A 121 -16.47 -19.41 6.85
CA SER A 121 -17.10 -18.12 7.23
C SER A 121 -16.58 -16.98 6.34
N LEU A 122 -17.14 -16.83 5.15
CA LEU A 122 -16.92 -15.65 4.28
C LEU A 122 -17.53 -14.35 4.85
N ASN A 123 -17.77 -14.24 6.16
CA ASN A 123 -18.38 -13.09 6.82
C ASN A 123 -17.67 -12.58 8.08
N SER A 124 -16.48 -13.08 8.44
CA SER A 124 -15.68 -12.45 9.51
C SER A 124 -14.20 -12.38 9.12
N ARG A 125 -13.79 -11.19 8.69
CA ARG A 125 -12.43 -10.76 8.35
C ARG A 125 -11.50 -10.67 9.58
N GLU A 126 -11.51 -11.66 10.47
CA GLU A 126 -10.77 -11.59 11.75
C GLU A 126 -9.68 -12.67 11.96
N ASN A 127 -9.50 -13.63 11.05
CA ASN A 127 -8.53 -14.73 11.26
C ASN A 127 -7.58 -14.94 10.08
N LEU A 128 -6.78 -13.94 9.73
CA LEU A 128 -5.63 -14.12 8.83
C LEU A 128 -4.36 -14.32 9.66
N LYS A 129 -3.71 -15.48 9.51
CA LYS A 129 -2.32 -15.67 9.94
C LYS A 129 -1.41 -15.02 8.92
N ILE A 130 -0.46 -14.22 9.40
CA ILE A 130 0.40 -13.37 8.57
C ILE A 130 1.81 -13.95 8.59
N LYS A 131 2.35 -14.28 7.42
CA LYS A 131 3.76 -14.62 7.23
C LYS A 131 4.45 -13.54 6.40
N LYS A 132 5.60 -13.07 6.91
CA LYS A 132 6.40 -12.06 6.23
C LYS A 132 7.26 -12.71 5.14
N ILE A 133 7.25 -12.11 3.95
CA ILE A 133 8.10 -12.49 2.80
C ILE A 133 9.44 -11.76 2.91
#